data_AF-V3Z4A2-F1
#
_entry.id   AF-V3Z4A2-F1
#
_cell.length_a   1.000
_cell.length_b   1.000
_cell.length_c   1.000
_cell.angle_alpha   90.00
_cell.angle_beta   90.00
_cell.angle_gamma   90.00
#
_symmetry.space_group_name_H-M   'P 1'
#
loop_
_entity.id
_entity.type
_entity.pdbx_description
1 polymer ?
#
loop_
_entity_poly.entity_id
_entity_poly.type
_entity_poly.pdbx_seq_one_letter_code
_entity_poly.pdbx_strand_id
1 'polypeptide(L)'
;MVSVILKETRDYAANLGIEKLIVWSDGCSAQYKSKLPFYFAAEAPDERAYFGSCHGKGPCDACGGVVKRIVDDDVMSGDVIIQSAESMYNYLSTMYGIPKQFHTHTLRSFKLISQVILINRSHHKH
;
A
#
# COMPACT_ATOMS: atom_id res chain seq x y z
N MET A 1 8.53 -22.42 4.73
CA MET A 1 8.85 -21.82 3.41
C MET A 1 9.62 -20.51 3.57
N VAL A 2 9.11 -19.51 4.30
CA VAL A 2 9.84 -18.24 4.52
C VAL A 2 11.06 -18.36 5.45
N SER A 3 11.05 -19.23 6.48
CA SER A 3 12.26 -19.53 7.30
C SER A 3 13.39 -20.14 6.49
N VAL A 4 13.05 -20.99 5.53
CA VAL A 4 14.00 -21.64 4.63
C VAL A 4 14.67 -20.58 3.77
N ILE A 5 13.88 -19.65 3.20
CA ILE A 5 14.38 -18.53 2.40
C ILE A 5 15.34 -17.64 3.21
N LEU A 6 15.00 -17.29 4.46
CA LEU A 6 15.86 -16.43 5.29
C LEU A 6 17.19 -17.10 5.65
N LYS A 7 17.16 -18.38 5.99
CA LYS A 7 18.36 -19.17 6.30
C LYS A 7 19.25 -19.32 5.06
N GLU A 8 18.66 -19.69 3.93
CA GLU A 8 19.37 -19.81 2.64
C GLU A 8 19.97 -18.48 2.20
N THR A 9 19.24 -17.37 2.40
CA THR A 9 19.74 -16.01 2.11
C THR A 9 20.93 -15.64 2.99
N ARG A 10 20.90 -16.01 4.28
CA ARG A 10 22.01 -15.78 5.20
C ARG A 10 23.24 -16.60 4.80
N ASP A 11 23.07 -17.89 4.54
CA ASP A 11 24.15 -18.80 4.17
C ASP A 11 24.79 -18.36 2.84
N TYR A 12 23.96 -17.93 1.88
CA TYR A 12 24.43 -17.35 0.63
C TYR A 12 25.18 -16.02 0.82
N ALA A 13 24.66 -15.11 1.64
CA ALA A 13 25.32 -13.84 1.95
C ALA A 13 26.68 -14.06 2.63
N ALA A 14 26.78 -15.02 3.55
CA ALA A 14 28.04 -15.37 4.20
C ALA A 14 29.08 -15.91 3.20
N ASN A 15 28.65 -16.75 2.25
CA ASN A 15 29.52 -17.25 1.17
C ASN A 15 30.03 -16.16 0.22
N LEU A 16 29.33 -15.02 0.14
CA LEU A 16 29.76 -13.84 -0.61
C LEU A 16 30.63 -12.87 0.21
N GLY A 17 30.94 -13.19 1.47
CA GLY A 17 31.69 -12.31 2.37
C GLY A 17 30.89 -11.10 2.85
N ILE A 18 29.55 -11.16 2.81
CA ILE A 18 28.69 -10.10 3.35
C ILE A 18 28.65 -10.23 4.87
N GLU A 19 29.16 -9.22 5.56
CA GLU A 19 29.30 -9.23 7.03
C GLU A 19 27.99 -8.89 7.77
N LYS A 20 27.00 -8.29 7.09
CA LYS A 20 25.78 -7.81 7.73
C LYS A 20 24.56 -7.90 6.81
N LEU A 21 23.48 -8.48 7.32
CA LEU A 21 22.18 -8.55 6.66
C LEU A 21 21.15 -7.71 7.43
N ILE A 22 20.63 -6.65 6.81
CA ILE A 22 19.57 -5.82 7.38
C ILE A 22 18.25 -6.17 6.72
N VAL A 23 17.28 -6.63 7.52
CA VAL A 23 15.94 -6.95 7.03
C VAL A 23 15.00 -5.77 7.26
N TRP A 24 14.41 -5.26 6.18
CA TRP A 24 13.39 -4.22 6.24
C TRP A 24 11.99 -4.85 6.34
N SER A 25 11.17 -4.33 7.26
CA SER A 25 9.81 -4.81 7.50
C SER A 25 8.84 -3.65 7.72
N ASP A 26 7.59 -3.83 7.32
CA ASP A 26 6.53 -2.91 7.70
C ASP A 26 6.31 -2.96 9.21
N GLY A 27 6.35 -1.80 9.87
CA GLY A 27 5.90 -1.53 11.24
C GLY A 27 6.33 -2.52 12.33
N CYS A 28 7.09 -2.08 13.32
CA CYS A 28 7.60 -2.93 14.43
C CYS A 28 6.52 -3.78 15.13
N SER A 29 5.27 -3.31 15.23
CA SER A 29 4.20 -4.11 15.85
C SER A 29 3.75 -5.34 15.03
N ALA A 30 3.94 -5.34 13.71
CA ALA A 30 3.40 -6.39 12.84
C ALA A 30 4.02 -7.77 13.09
N GLN A 31 5.27 -7.81 13.57
CA GLN A 31 5.96 -9.06 13.89
C GLN A 31 5.35 -9.82 15.07
N TYR A 32 4.55 -9.15 15.91
CA TYR A 32 3.91 -9.78 17.07
C TYR A 32 2.44 -10.14 16.84
N LYS A 33 1.89 -9.84 15.66
CA LYS A 33 0.44 -10.01 15.38
C LYS A 33 0.05 -11.41 14.95
N SER A 34 1.01 -12.27 14.62
CA SER A 34 0.75 -13.69 14.36
C SER A 34 1.98 -14.54 14.68
N LYS A 35 1.76 -15.85 14.85
CA LYS A 35 2.82 -16.80 15.28
C LYS A 35 3.99 -16.87 14.30
N LEU A 36 3.72 -16.73 13.00
CA LEU A 36 4.71 -16.94 11.95
C LEU A 36 5.73 -15.79 11.84
N PRO A 37 5.34 -14.50 11.76
CA PRO A 37 6.25 -13.37 11.88
C PRO A 37 6.99 -13.31 13.22
N PHE A 38 6.35 -13.74 14.31
CA PHE A 38 6.97 -13.77 15.63
C PHE A 38 8.12 -14.78 15.70
N TYR A 39 7.89 -15.99 15.19
CA TYR A 39 8.92 -17.01 15.05
C TYR A 39 10.09 -16.50 14.21
N PHE A 40 9.82 -15.80 13.10
CA PHE A 40 10.89 -15.24 12.27
C PHE A 40 11.63 -14.06 12.90
N ALA A 41 10.97 -13.27 13.75
CA ALA A 41 11.66 -12.22 14.50
C ALA A 41 12.68 -12.81 15.49
N ALA A 42 12.39 -13.99 16.04
CA ALA A 42 13.32 -14.71 16.91
C ALA A 42 14.51 -15.35 16.15
N GLU A 43 14.33 -15.68 14.87
CA GLU A 43 15.38 -16.27 14.01
C GLU A 43 16.07 -15.25 13.06
N ALA A 44 15.72 -13.97 13.14
CA ALA A 44 16.14 -12.94 12.19
C ALA A 44 17.66 -12.63 12.28
N PRO A 45 18.28 -12.14 11.18
CA PRO A 45 19.69 -11.73 11.16
C PRO A 45 19.97 -10.50 12.03
N ASP A 46 21.24 -10.12 12.11
CA ASP A 46 21.84 -9.22 13.10
C ASP A 46 21.09 -7.89 13.33
N GLU A 47 20.35 -7.39 12.32
CA GLU A 47 19.52 -6.19 12.46
C GLU A 47 18.21 -6.24 11.65
N ARG A 48 17.14 -5.70 12.25
CA ARG A 48 15.84 -5.51 11.59
C ARG A 48 15.43 -4.03 11.65
N ALA A 49 15.25 -3.44 10.48
CA ALA A 49 14.78 -2.07 10.32
C ALA A 49 13.27 -2.05 9.99
N TYR A 50 12.57 -1.01 10.44
CA TYR A 50 11.14 -0.87 10.23
C TYR A 50 10.80 0.40 9.49
N PHE A 51 9.87 0.29 8.53
CA PHE A 51 9.21 1.47 7.98
C PHE A 51 8.33 2.11 9.07
N GLY A 52 8.31 3.45 9.11
CA GLY A 52 7.46 4.21 10.01
C GLY A 52 5.99 3.81 9.87
N SER A 53 5.23 3.84 10.98
CA SER A 53 3.85 3.36 11.07
C SER A 53 2.83 4.07 10.17
N CYS A 54 3.26 5.08 9.42
CA CYS A 54 2.45 5.92 8.54
C CYS A 54 2.60 5.57 7.05
N HIS A 55 3.14 4.40 6.71
CA HIS A 55 3.19 3.94 5.32
C HIS A 55 1.78 3.60 4.82
N GLY A 56 1.24 4.44 3.94
CA GLY A 56 0.01 4.15 3.16
C GLY A 56 -1.26 3.93 3.97
N LYS A 57 -1.38 4.56 5.15
CA LYS A 57 -2.61 4.56 5.98
C LYS A 57 -3.03 5.96 6.35
N GLY A 58 -2.84 6.92 5.45
CA GLY A 58 -3.42 8.23 5.59
C GLY A 58 -4.94 8.17 5.42
N PRO A 59 -5.68 9.21 5.80
CA PRO A 59 -7.10 9.32 5.48
C PRO A 59 -7.40 9.09 3.99
N CYS A 60 -6.46 9.41 3.09
CA CYS A 60 -6.55 9.14 1.66
C CYS A 60 -6.63 7.64 1.32
N ASP A 61 -5.85 6.79 1.99
CA ASP A 61 -5.83 5.35 1.76
C ASP A 61 -7.10 4.69 2.28
N ALA A 62 -7.65 5.21 3.37
CA ALA A 62 -8.97 4.79 3.86
C ALA A 62 -10.09 5.12 2.85
N CYS A 63 -10.06 6.31 2.22
CA CYS A 63 -11.02 6.67 1.18
C CYS A 63 -10.90 5.75 -0.04
N GLY A 64 -9.66 5.55 -0.52
CA GLY A 64 -9.38 4.67 -1.65
C GLY A 64 -9.79 3.22 -1.34
N GLY A 65 -9.58 2.75 -0.11
CA GLY A 65 -9.96 1.43 0.34
C GLY A 65 -11.48 1.21 0.32
N VAL A 66 -12.28 2.18 0.78
CA VAL A 66 -13.75 2.09 0.75
C VAL A 66 -14.27 2.04 -0.69
N VAL A 67 -13.78 2.93 -1.55
CA VAL A 67 -14.18 2.98 -2.96
C VAL A 67 -13.80 1.67 -3.68
N LYS A 68 -12.59 1.16 -3.42
CA LYS A 68 -12.13 -0.12 -3.98
C LYS A 68 -12.98 -1.29 -3.48
N ARG A 69 -13.33 -1.34 -2.20
CA ARG A 69 -14.15 -2.42 -1.62
C ARG A 69 -15.52 -2.48 -2.28
N ILE A 70 -16.21 -1.34 -2.40
CA ILE A 70 -17.52 -1.25 -3.06
C ILE A 70 -17.43 -1.82 -4.48
N VAL A 71 -16.47 -1.32 -5.27
CA VAL A 71 -16.28 -1.77 -6.65
C VAL A 71 -15.90 -3.25 -6.74
N ASP A 72 -15.08 -3.75 -5.81
CA ASP A 72 -14.70 -5.16 -5.73
C ASP A 72 -15.92 -6.05 -5.46
N ASP A 73 -16.77 -5.65 -4.51
CA ASP A 73 -17.99 -6.39 -4.16
C ASP A 73 -18.97 -6.44 -5.35
N ASP A 74 -19.16 -5.32 -6.06
CA ASP A 74 -20.05 -5.20 -7.24
C ASP A 74 -19.51 -5.98 -8.46
N VAL A 75 -18.19 -6.09 -8.61
CA VAL A 75 -17.56 -6.93 -9.66
C VAL A 75 -17.70 -8.41 -9.29
N MET A 76 -17.50 -8.75 -8.03
CA MET A 76 -17.57 -10.13 -7.54
C MET A 76 -19.00 -10.69 -7.53
N SER A 77 -20.03 -9.84 -7.35
CA SER A 77 -21.43 -10.23 -7.50
C SER A 77 -21.83 -10.46 -8.98
N GLY A 78 -21.01 -10.00 -9.92
CA GLY A 78 -21.31 -10.03 -11.35
C GLY A 78 -22.22 -8.90 -11.82
N ASP A 79 -22.44 -7.88 -10.99
CA ASP A 79 -23.32 -6.74 -11.30
C ASP A 79 -22.66 -5.74 -12.25
N VAL A 80 -21.32 -5.66 -12.25
CA VAL A 80 -20.57 -4.74 -13.13
C VAL A 80 -19.26 -5.34 -13.62
N ILE A 81 -18.86 -4.96 -14.84
CA ILE A 81 -17.53 -5.25 -15.40
C ILE A 81 -16.74 -3.94 -15.49
N ILE A 82 -15.68 -3.82 -14.68
CA ILE A 82 -14.80 -2.63 -14.65
C ILE A 82 -13.40 -3.06 -15.08
N GLN A 83 -12.92 -2.49 -16.20
CA GLN A 83 -11.61 -2.85 -16.80
C GLN A 83 -10.69 -1.65 -17.01
N SER A 84 -11.16 -0.44 -16.74
CA SER A 84 -10.37 0.79 -16.87
C SER A 84 -10.71 1.81 -15.80
N ALA A 85 -9.78 2.73 -15.52
CA ALA A 85 -10.02 3.84 -14.59
C ALA A 85 -11.20 4.71 -15.02
N GLU A 86 -11.41 4.87 -16.33
CA GLU A 86 -12.55 5.59 -16.90
C GLU A 86 -13.87 4.85 -16.64
N SER A 87 -13.91 3.53 -16.85
CA SER A 87 -15.10 2.71 -16.56
C SER A 87 -15.47 2.75 -15.07
N MET A 88 -14.46 2.71 -14.18
CA MET A 88 -14.65 2.85 -12.74
C MET A 88 -15.19 4.24 -12.37
N TYR A 89 -14.61 5.30 -12.95
CA TYR A 89 -15.06 6.68 -12.71
C TYR A 89 -16.53 6.88 -13.14
N ASN A 90 -16.89 6.39 -14.32
CA ASN A 90 -18.25 6.50 -14.84
C ASN A 90 -19.24 5.75 -13.94
N TYR A 91 -18.93 4.51 -13.58
CA TYR A 91 -19.74 3.70 -12.67
C TYR A 91 -20.00 4.40 -11.33
N LEU A 92 -18.93 4.86 -10.68
CA LEU A 92 -19.04 5.56 -9.40
C LEU A 92 -19.80 6.87 -9.50
N SER A 93 -19.64 7.61 -10.60
CA SER A 93 -20.36 8.86 -10.85
C SER A 93 -21.86 8.64 -11.03
N THR A 94 -22.27 7.50 -11.60
CA THR A 94 -23.67 7.13 -11.76
C THR A 94 -24.29 6.67 -10.43
N MET A 95 -23.57 5.85 -9.66
CA MET A 95 -24.07 5.26 -8.40
C MET A 95 -24.09 6.26 -7.23
N TYR A 96 -23.07 7.11 -7.12
CA TYR A 96 -22.82 7.96 -5.94
C TYR A 96 -22.86 9.45 -6.28
N GLY A 97 -23.80 9.85 -7.14
CA GLY A 97 -23.91 11.19 -7.72
C GLY A 97 -23.55 12.38 -6.81
N ILE A 98 -23.10 13.46 -7.43
CA ILE A 98 -22.57 14.67 -6.76
C ILE A 98 -23.55 15.15 -5.66
N PRO A 99 -23.14 15.21 -4.37
CA PRO A 99 -24.00 15.65 -3.29
C PRO A 99 -24.46 17.10 -3.49
N LYS A 100 -25.76 17.36 -3.33
CA LYS A 100 -26.38 18.66 -3.65
C LYS A 100 -26.04 19.80 -2.67
N GLN A 101 -25.50 19.55 -1.47
CA GLN A 101 -25.10 20.60 -0.51
C GLN A 101 -24.46 20.00 0.74
N PHE A 102 -23.20 20.35 1.07
CA PHE A 102 -22.61 20.10 2.41
C PHE A 102 -21.47 21.07 2.75
N HIS A 103 -21.19 21.18 4.06
CA HIS A 103 -20.05 21.94 4.60
C HIS A 103 -18.73 21.31 4.14
N THR A 104 -17.74 22.13 3.77
CA THR A 104 -16.54 21.75 3.01
C THR A 104 -15.62 20.73 3.70
N HIS A 105 -15.81 20.42 4.98
CA HIS A 105 -14.84 19.68 5.80
C HIS A 105 -14.99 18.15 5.73
N THR A 106 -16.08 17.63 5.15
CA THR A 106 -16.37 16.18 5.04
C THR A 106 -16.48 15.69 3.60
N LEU A 107 -16.37 16.58 2.61
CA LEU A 107 -16.48 16.23 1.20
C LEU A 107 -15.19 15.57 0.70
N ARG A 108 -15.32 14.32 0.26
CA ARG A 108 -14.28 13.57 -0.42
C ARG A 108 -14.68 13.43 -1.89
N SER A 109 -13.81 13.88 -2.80
CA SER A 109 -14.05 13.79 -4.25
C SER A 109 -13.08 12.81 -4.89
N PHE A 110 -13.60 11.93 -5.75
CA PHE A 110 -12.81 11.10 -6.65
C PHE A 110 -12.76 11.77 -8.03
N LYS A 111 -11.57 11.88 -8.63
CA LYS A 111 -11.37 12.57 -9.92
C LYS A 111 -10.59 11.66 -10.87
N LEU A 112 -11.03 11.60 -12.12
CA LEU A 112 -10.28 10.98 -13.20
C LEU A 112 -9.20 11.95 -13.69
N ILE A 113 -7.94 11.52 -13.68
CA ILE A 113 -6.81 12.29 -14.22
C ILE A 113 -6.45 11.69 -15.57
N SER A 114 -6.74 12.41 -16.65
CA SER A 114 -6.44 11.98 -18.02
C SER A 114 -5.07 12.45 -18.53
N GLN A 115 -4.45 13.42 -17.87
CA GLN A 115 -3.13 13.95 -18.22
C GLN A 115 -2.30 14.25 -16.97
N VAL A 116 -1.07 13.72 -16.94
CA VAL A 116 -0.09 14.03 -15.90
C VAL A 116 0.96 14.95 -16.51
N ILE A 117 0.92 16.23 -16.16
CA ILE A 117 1.99 17.17 -16.51
C ILE A 117 3.10 17.00 -15.48
N LEU A 118 4.21 16.38 -15.90
CA LEU A 118 5.42 16.28 -15.08
C LEU A 118 6.11 17.65 -15.05
N ILE A 119 5.93 18.39 -13.96
CA ILE A 119 6.71 19.61 -13.71
C ILE A 119 8.03 19.20 -13.06
N ASN A 120 9.11 19.18 -13.85
CA ASN A 120 10.46 19.08 -13.33
C ASN A 120 10.78 20.36 -12.54
N ARG A 121 10.79 20.29 -11.21
CA ARG A 121 11.36 21.34 -10.37
C ARG A 121 12.88 21.17 -10.37
N SER A 122 13.57 21.92 -11.22
CA SER A 122 15.00 22.16 -11.08
C SER A 122 15.23 22.90 -9.76
N HIS A 123 15.84 22.21 -8.79
CA HIS A 123 16.35 22.86 -7.58
C HIS A 123 17.50 23.78 -7.98
N HIS A 124 17.22 25.08 -8.11
CA HIS A 124 18.27 26.10 -8.03
C HIS A 124 18.84 26.07 -6.62
N LYS A 125 20.06 25.53 -6.49
CA LYS A 125 20.91 25.78 -5.34
C LYS A 125 21.41 27.22 -5.47
N HIS A 126 21.01 28.07 -4.53
CA HIS A 126 21.69 29.34 -4.25
C HIS A 126 22.91 29.07 -3.36
#